data_AF-A0A419H3D9-F1
#
_entry.id   AF-A0A419H3D9-F1
#
_cell.length_a   1.000
_cell.length_b   1.000
_cell.length_c   1.000
_cell.angle_alpha   90.00
_cell.angle_beta   90.00
_cell.angle_gamma   90.00
#
_symmetry.space_group_name_H-M   'P 1'
#
loop_
_entity.id
_entity.type
_entity.pdbx_description
1 polymer ?
#
loop_
_entity_poly.entity_id
_entity_poly.type
_entity_poly.pdbx_seq_one_letter_code
_entity_poly.pdbx_strand_id
1 'polypeptide(L)' 'MFGNLGAMEIILIVLVILILFGAKKIPELAQGVGKGMREFKKALNDVQEEVKNADKIDDKK' A
#
# COMPACT_ATOMS: atom_id res chain seq x y z
N MET A 1 34.58 -3.62 -2.51
CA MET A 1 34.22 -3.68 -3.94
C MET A 1 32.75 -4.08 -4.17
N PHE A 2 31.82 -3.76 -3.25
CA PHE A 2 30.37 -4.04 -3.40
C PHE A 2 29.51 -2.94 -2.72
N GLY A 3 30.05 -1.73 -2.59
CA GLY A 3 29.50 -0.72 -1.67
C GLY A 3 28.46 0.22 -2.26
N ASN A 4 28.41 0.36 -3.58
CA ASN A 4 27.52 1.32 -4.23
C ASN A 4 26.85 0.62 -5.41
N LEU A 5 25.67 0.03 -5.18
CA LEU A 5 24.74 -0.21 -6.28
C LEU A 5 24.49 1.16 -6.92
N GLY A 6 25.19 1.43 -8.02
CA GLY A 6 25.05 2.64 -8.77
C GLY A 6 23.68 2.69 -9.42
N ALA A 7 23.28 3.90 -9.84
CA ALA A 7 22.03 4.08 -10.59
C ALA A 7 21.95 3.15 -11.82
N MET A 8 23.09 2.82 -12.43
CA MET A 8 23.23 1.86 -13.52
C MET A 8 22.79 0.43 -13.14
N GLU A 9 23.30 -0.14 -12.04
CA GLU A 9 22.90 -1.49 -11.63
C GLU A 9 21.42 -1.57 -11.27
N ILE A 10 20.89 -0.54 -10.61
CA ILE A 10 19.46 -0.48 -10.27
C ILE A 10 18.60 -0.46 -11.54
N ILE A 11 18.98 0.32 -12.55
CA ILE A 11 18.28 0.37 -13.84
C ILE A 11 18.29 -1.01 -14.53
N LEU A 12 19.42 -1.71 -14.52
CA LEU A 12 19.53 -3.07 -15.10
C LEU A 12 18.62 -4.07 -14.38
N ILE A 13 18.58 -4.05 -13.05
CA ILE A 13 17.71 -4.93 -12.25
C ILE A 13 16.24 -4.63 -12.58
N VAL A 14 15.86 -3.35 -12.60
CA VAL A 14 14.50 -2.93 -12.97
C VAL A 14 14.17 -3.39 -14.39
N LEU A 15 15.09 -3.25 -15.34
CA LEU A 15 14.87 -3.69 -16.72
C LEU A 15 14.60 -5.20 -16.81
N VAL A 16 15.38 -6.03 -16.10
CA VAL A 16 15.17 -7.48 -16.04
C VAL A 16 13.79 -7.81 -15.44
N ILE A 17 13.42 -7.17 -14.33
CA ILE A 17 12.09 -7.34 -13.71
C ILE A 17 10.98 -6.93 -14.68
N LEU A 18 11.14 -5.82 -15.41
CA LEU A 18 10.16 -5.37 -16.40
C LEU A 18 10.03 -6.33 -17.59
N ILE A 19 11.08 -7.04 -17.99
CA ILE A 19 10.99 -8.07 -19.04
C ILE A 19 10.24 -9.29 -18.52
N LEU A 20 10.55 -9.76 -17.30
CA LEU A 20 9.93 -10.95 -16.71
C LEU A 20 8.45 -10.76 -16.39
N PHE A 21 8.11 -9.63 -15.77
CA PHE A 21 6.75 -9.36 -15.31
C PHE A 21 5.96 -8.47 -16.29
N GLY A 22 6.64 -7.73 -17.16
CA GLY A 22 6.02 -6.73 -18.04
C GLY A 22 5.84 -5.38 -17.35
N ALA A 23 6.11 -4.30 -18.07
CA ALA A 23 5.97 -2.93 -17.55
C ALA A 23 4.55 -2.55 -17.09
N LYS A 24 3.53 -3.29 -17.55
CA LYS A 24 2.13 -3.07 -17.15
C LYS A 24 1.76 -3.73 -15.82
N LYS A 25 2.46 -4.79 -15.39
CA LYS A 25 2.09 -5.51 -14.15
C LYS A 25 2.43 -4.72 -12.89
N ILE A 26 3.53 -3.97 -12.88
CA ILE A 26 3.91 -3.12 -11.73
C ILE A 26 2.82 -2.08 -11.39
N PRO A 27 2.34 -1.23 -12.33
CA PRO A 27 1.29 -0.27 -12.03
C PRO A 27 -0.06 -0.93 -11.76
N GLU A 28 -0.37 -2.06 -12.42
CA GLU A 28 -1.61 -2.81 -12.17
C GLU A 28 -1.67 -3.37 -10.74
N LEU A 29 -0.58 -3.96 -10.27
CA LEU A 29 -0.43 -4.43 -8.88
C LEU A 29 -0.49 -3.26 -7.89
N ALA A 30 0.20 -2.16 -8.18
CA ALA A 30 0.17 -0.96 -7.33
C ALA A 30 -1.25 -0.36 -7.23
N GLN A 31 -2.00 -0.34 -8.32
CA GLN A 31 -3.40 0.09 -8.32
C GLN A 31 -4.29 -0.86 -7.51
N GLY A 32 -4.10 -2.17 -7.64
CA GLY A 32 -4.83 -3.17 -6.85
C GLY A 32 -4.57 -3.03 -5.36
N VAL A 33 -3.30 -2.97 -4.96
CA VAL A 33 -2.88 -2.76 -3.57
C VAL A 33 -3.37 -1.41 -3.05
N GLY A 34 -3.26 -0.34 -3.84
CA GLY A 34 -3.70 1.00 -3.45
C GLY A 34 -5.20 1.09 -3.19
N LYS A 35 -6.02 0.44 -4.03
CA LYS A 35 -7.48 0.34 -3.82
C LYS A 35 -7.78 -0.48 -2.56
N GLY A 36 -7.15 -1.64 -2.40
CA GLY A 36 -7.34 -2.48 -1.21
C GLY A 36 -6.96 -1.76 0.09
N MET A 37 -5.82 -1.08 0.11
CA MET A 37 -5.37 -0.30 1.26
C MET A 37 -6.33 0.85 1.60
N ARG A 38 -6.90 1.50 0.57
CA ARG A 38 -7.88 2.59 0.76
C ARG A 38 -9.18 2.09 1.38
N GLU A 39 -9.74 1.00 0.86
CA GLU A 39 -10.96 0.39 1.40
C GLU A 39 -10.72 -0.14 2.82
N PHE A 40 -9.57 -0.78 3.05
CA PHE A 40 -9.18 -1.25 4.38
C PHE A 40 -9.10 -0.09 5.39
N LYS A 41 -8.45 1.01 5.02
CA LYS A 41 -8.36 2.20 5.89
C LYS A 41 -9.74 2.80 6.17
N LYS A 42 -10.64 2.80 5.18
CA LYS A 42 -12.01 3.31 5.34
C LYS A 42 -12.79 2.47 6.35
N ALA A 43 -12.77 1.14 6.19
CA ALA A 43 -13.42 0.23 7.13
C ALA A 43 -12.88 0.38 8.55
N LEU A 44 -11.56 0.54 8.72
CA LEU A 44 -10.96 0.80 10.04
C LEU A 44 -11.41 2.12 10.67
N ASN A 45 -11.65 3.15 9.86
CA ASN A 45 -12.13 4.44 10.37
C ASN A 45 -13.60 4.35 10.80
N ASP A 46 -14.44 3.70 9.99
CA ASP A 46 -15.86 3.51 10.28
C ASP A 46 -16.03 2.73 11.60
N VAL A 47 -15.25 1.66 11.80
CA VAL A 47 -15.24 0.88 13.06
C VAL A 47 -14.78 1.73 14.25
N GLN A 48 -13.73 2.54 14.10
CA GLN A 48 -13.27 3.42 15.17
C GLN A 48 -14.32 4.48 15.53
N GLU A 49 -15.07 4.98 14.55
CA GLU A 49 -16.13 5.95 14.78
C GLU A 49 -17.33 5.31 15.51
N GLU A 50 -17.71 4.08 15.15
CA GLU A 50 -18.74 3.32 15.87
C GLU A 50 -18.35 3.05 17.32
N VAL A 51 -17.12 2.59 17.58
CA VAL A 51 -16.62 2.35 18.95
C VAL A 51 -16.62 3.64 19.76
N LYS A 52 -16.10 4.74 19.18
CA LYS A 52 -16.06 6.04 19.85
C LYS A 52 -17.46 6.62 20.13
N ASN A 53 -18.45 6.30 19.30
CA ASN A 53 -19.83 6.72 19.52
C ASN A 53 -20.53 5.85 20.56
N ALA A 54 -20.22 4.55 20.65
CA ALA A 54 -20.71 3.66 21.70
C ALA A 54 -20.22 4.10 23.09
N ASP A 55 -18.93 4.43 23.23
CA ASP A 55 -18.34 4.89 24.50
C ASP A 55 -18.99 6.21 25.00
N LYS A 56 -19.34 7.12 24.08
CA LYS A 56 -20.00 8.39 24.44
C LYS A 56 -21.45 8.26 24.89
N ILE A 57 -22.11 7.13 24.60
CA ILE A 57 -23.50 6.88 25.00
C ILE A 57 -23.57 6.44 26.47
N ASP A 58 -22.54 5.74 26.96
CA ASP A 58 -22.46 5.30 28.36
C ASP A 58 -22.10 6.44 29.32
N ASP A 59 -21.29 7.42 28.90
CA ASP A 59 -20.95 8.62 29.71
C ASP A 59 -22.13 9.59 29.93
N LYS A 60 -23.26 9.41 29.24
CA LYS A 60 -24.46 10.27 29.36
C LYS A 60 -25.63 9.64 30.13
N LYS A 61 -25.47 8.43 30.68
CA LYS A 61 -26.45 7.76 31.54
C LYS A 61 -26.11 7.92 33.01
#